data_AF-A0A259TJX5-F1
#
_entry.id   AF-A0A259TJX5-F1
#
_cell.length_a   1.000
_cell.length_b   1.000
_cell.length_c   1.000
_cell.angle_alpha   90.00
_cell.angle_beta   90.00
_cell.angle_gamma   90.00
#
_symmetry.space_group_name_H-M   'P 1'
#
loop_
_entity.id
_entity.type
_entity.pdbx_description
1 polymer ?
#
loop_
_entity_poly.entity_id
_entity_poly.type
_entity_poly.pdbx_seq_one_letter_code
_entity_poly.pdbx_strand_id
1 'polypeptide(L)'
;MKLYELTGMYKKFNDFANDELENDVTEDEIQALIDNLEAIDDLIENKCENTAKLMKNIESDIKALKEEEERLSKRRKALQNRYDGIKGYMKVMLESSGKQKVNAGLFKIRIQKSNPSLEVIDPKLIPNAYKIPQDPKIDSKSILAAVKNGEKIDGVRLVEDKQHLVIS
;
A
#
# COMPACT_ATOMS: atom_id res chain seq x y z
N MET A 1 -10.22 -15.56 -7.87
CA MET A 1 -11.46 -16.31 -8.23
C MET A 1 -12.06 -15.67 -9.48
N LYS A 2 -12.44 -16.47 -10.48
CA LYS A 2 -13.08 -15.96 -11.70
C LYS A 2 -14.55 -15.62 -11.43
N LEU A 3 -14.91 -14.35 -11.60
CA LEU A 3 -16.26 -13.82 -11.36
C LEU A 3 -17.12 -13.86 -12.63
N TYR A 4 -16.48 -13.67 -13.79
CA TYR A 4 -17.12 -13.69 -15.11
C TYR A 4 -16.40 -14.65 -16.06
N GLU A 5 -17.19 -15.35 -16.88
CA GLU A 5 -16.69 -16.14 -18.01
C GLU A 5 -16.26 -15.20 -19.16
N LEU A 6 -15.04 -15.40 -19.65
CA LEU A 6 -14.54 -14.74 -20.86
C LEU A 6 -14.70 -15.70 -22.05
N THR A 7 -15.09 -15.18 -23.20
CA THR A 7 -15.30 -15.98 -24.42
C THR A 7 -14.44 -15.49 -25.58
N GLY A 8 -14.12 -16.40 -26.50
CA GLY A 8 -13.43 -16.07 -27.74
C GLY A 8 -12.02 -15.51 -27.54
N MET A 9 -11.71 -14.42 -28.24
CA MET A 9 -10.37 -13.82 -28.26
C MET A 9 -9.97 -13.19 -26.92
N TYR A 10 -10.93 -12.67 -26.15
CA TYR A 10 -10.65 -12.06 -24.83
C TYR A 10 -10.16 -13.07 -23.78
N LYS A 11 -10.63 -14.33 -23.86
CA LYS A 11 -10.13 -15.40 -22.98
C LYS A 11 -8.67 -15.73 -23.31
N LYS A 12 -8.36 -15.91 -24.60
CA LYS A 12 -7.00 -16.20 -25.08
C LYS A 12 -6.03 -15.07 -24.70
N PHE A 13 -6.48 -13.82 -24.85
CA PHE A 13 -5.74 -12.65 -24.43
C PHE A 13 -5.48 -12.65 -22.92
N ASN A 14 -6.50 -12.90 -22.10
CA ASN A 14 -6.34 -12.96 -20.64
C ASN A 14 -5.35 -14.05 -20.22
N ASP A 15 -5.43 -15.23 -20.83
CA ASP A 15 -4.53 -16.34 -20.49
C ASP A 15 -3.09 -15.98 -20.89
N PHE A 16 -2.87 -15.42 -22.09
CA PHE A 16 -1.57 -14.89 -22.53
C PHE A 16 -1.02 -13.82 -21.59
N ALA A 17 -1.85 -12.84 -21.20
CA ALA A 17 -1.45 -11.78 -20.29
C ALA A 17 -1.03 -12.32 -18.92
N ASN A 18 -1.74 -13.32 -18.38
CA ASN A 18 -1.38 -13.93 -17.11
C ASN A 18 -0.10 -14.77 -17.19
N ASP A 19 0.21 -15.33 -18.36
CA ASP A 19 1.42 -16.13 -18.57
C ASP A 19 2.66 -15.25 -18.81
N GLU A 20 2.51 -14.10 -19.48
CA GLU A 20 3.62 -13.19 -19.77
C GLU A 20 3.86 -12.14 -18.68
N LEU A 21 2.83 -11.69 -17.98
CA LEU A 21 2.97 -10.69 -16.93
C LEU A 21 3.40 -11.32 -15.60
N GLU A 22 4.63 -11.02 -15.18
CA GLU A 22 5.12 -11.34 -13.83
C GLU A 22 4.81 -10.23 -12.82
N ASN A 23 5.42 -10.29 -11.62
CA ASN A 23 5.09 -9.44 -10.48
C ASN A 23 5.33 -7.94 -10.68
N ASP A 24 6.14 -7.53 -11.66
CA ASP A 24 6.53 -6.13 -11.89
C ASP A 24 6.31 -5.76 -13.37
N VAL A 25 5.06 -5.44 -13.68
CA VAL A 25 4.63 -5.11 -15.04
C VAL A 25 5.05 -3.69 -15.39
N THR A 26 5.75 -3.54 -16.52
CA THR A 26 6.19 -2.25 -17.06
C THR A 26 5.09 -1.54 -17.84
N GLU A 27 5.21 -0.21 -18.00
CA GLU A 27 4.26 0.57 -18.82
C GLU A 27 4.22 0.07 -20.28
N ASP A 28 5.37 -0.36 -20.82
CA ASP A 28 5.48 -0.88 -22.19
C ASP A 28 4.71 -2.20 -22.35
N GLU A 29 4.76 -3.09 -21.36
CA GLU A 29 3.99 -4.35 -21.37
C GLU A 29 2.48 -4.10 -21.26
N ILE A 30 2.06 -3.11 -20.46
CA ILE A 30 0.65 -2.67 -20.42
C ILE A 30 0.22 -2.13 -21.78
N GLN A 31 1.05 -1.34 -22.43
CA GLN A 31 0.73 -0.79 -23.75
C GLN A 31 0.62 -1.90 -24.80
N ALA A 32 1.52 -2.88 -24.80
CA ALA A 32 1.44 -4.04 -25.71
C ALA A 32 0.13 -4.83 -25.52
N LEU A 33 -0.34 -4.95 -24.28
CA LEU A 33 -1.63 -5.57 -23.97
C LEU A 33 -2.82 -4.75 -24.48
N ILE A 34 -2.76 -3.42 -24.35
CA ILE A 34 -3.78 -2.52 -24.91
C ILE A 34 -3.83 -2.64 -26.43
N ASP A 35 -2.67 -2.63 -27.11
CA ASP A 35 -2.58 -2.74 -28.57
C ASP A 35 -3.19 -4.08 -29.06
N ASN A 36 -2.96 -5.17 -28.32
CA ASN A 36 -3.56 -6.46 -28.60
C ASN A 36 -5.09 -6.47 -28.42
N LEU A 37 -5.62 -5.81 -27.38
CA LEU A 37 -7.06 -5.62 -27.22
C LEU A 37 -7.63 -4.76 -28.35
N GLU A 38 -6.92 -3.71 -28.76
CA GLU A 38 -7.30 -2.84 -29.88
C GLU A 38 -7.40 -3.62 -31.20
N ALA A 39 -6.49 -4.56 -31.45
CA ALA A 39 -6.48 -5.40 -32.64
C ALA A 39 -7.67 -6.38 -32.76
N ILE A 40 -8.43 -6.60 -31.69
CA ILE A 40 -9.67 -7.39 -31.76
C ILE A 40 -10.74 -6.57 -32.49
N ASP A 41 -11.13 -7.05 -33.68
CA ASP A 41 -12.25 -6.53 -34.47
C ASP A 41 -13.58 -7.05 -33.91
N ASP A 42 -14.33 -6.16 -33.27
CA ASP A 42 -15.60 -6.44 -32.61
C ASP A 42 -16.42 -5.14 -32.49
N LEU A 43 -17.72 -5.27 -32.21
CA LEU A 43 -18.55 -4.11 -31.89
C LEU A 43 -18.07 -3.45 -30.60
N ILE A 44 -18.14 -2.12 -30.54
CA ILE A 44 -17.64 -1.35 -29.38
C ILE A 44 -18.32 -1.79 -28.08
N GLU A 45 -19.62 -2.11 -28.13
CA GLU A 45 -20.38 -2.60 -26.99
C GLU A 45 -19.83 -3.93 -26.47
N ASN A 46 -19.58 -4.89 -27.37
CA ASN A 46 -19.02 -6.20 -27.03
C ASN A 46 -17.59 -6.07 -26.48
N LYS A 47 -16.80 -5.17 -27.06
CA LYS A 47 -15.44 -4.89 -26.61
C LYS A 47 -15.42 -4.29 -25.22
N CYS A 48 -16.26 -3.30 -24.96
CA CYS A 48 -16.43 -2.73 -23.63
C CYS A 48 -16.92 -3.78 -22.62
N GLU A 49 -17.90 -4.62 -22.97
CA GLU A 49 -18.43 -5.65 -22.08
C GLU A 49 -17.36 -6.67 -21.70
N ASN A 50 -16.62 -7.22 -22.68
CA ASN A 50 -15.61 -8.24 -22.42
C ASN A 50 -14.39 -7.67 -21.67
N THR A 51 -13.97 -6.44 -22.00
CA THR A 51 -12.91 -5.76 -21.25
C THR A 51 -13.35 -5.44 -19.81
N ALA A 52 -14.61 -5.05 -19.59
CA ALA A 52 -15.14 -4.85 -18.24
C ALA A 52 -15.16 -6.16 -17.43
N LYS A 53 -15.56 -7.29 -18.03
CA LYS A 53 -15.50 -8.62 -17.40
C LYS A 53 -14.06 -8.99 -17.02
N LEU A 54 -13.09 -8.72 -17.89
CA LEU A 54 -11.67 -8.91 -17.62
C LEU A 54 -11.23 -8.09 -16.40
N MET A 55 -11.50 -6.78 -16.39
CA MET A 55 -11.15 -5.90 -15.29
C MET A 55 -11.78 -6.34 -13.97
N LYS A 56 -13.04 -6.80 -13.97
CA LYS A 56 -13.71 -7.30 -12.77
C LYS A 56 -13.12 -8.61 -12.24
N ASN A 57 -12.65 -9.48 -13.12
CA ASN A 57 -11.91 -10.67 -12.71
C ASN A 57 -10.59 -10.31 -12.03
N ILE A 58 -9.82 -9.38 -12.61
CA ILE A 58 -8.58 -8.87 -12.01
C ILE A 58 -8.88 -8.19 -10.66
N GLU A 59 -9.94 -7.37 -10.57
CA GLU A 59 -10.37 -6.73 -9.31
C GLU A 59 -10.69 -7.76 -8.21
N SER A 60 -11.32 -8.88 -8.59
CA SER A 60 -11.61 -10.00 -7.69
C SER A 60 -10.33 -10.67 -7.16
N ASP A 61 -9.35 -10.91 -8.04
CA ASP A 61 -8.07 -11.48 -7.65
C ASP A 61 -7.28 -10.53 -6.74
N ILE A 62 -7.24 -9.23 -7.04
CA ILE A 62 -6.63 -8.20 -6.19
C ILE A 62 -7.24 -8.22 -4.78
N LYS A 63 -8.57 -8.28 -4.67
CA LYS A 63 -9.26 -8.34 -3.36
C LYS A 63 -8.87 -9.58 -2.58
N ALA A 64 -8.88 -10.76 -3.23
CA ALA A 64 -8.51 -12.01 -2.60
C ALA A 64 -7.05 -12.00 -2.09
N LEU A 65 -6.12 -11.48 -2.91
CA LEU A 65 -4.71 -11.35 -2.53
C LEU A 65 -4.53 -10.40 -1.34
N LYS A 66 -5.23 -9.27 -1.33
CA LYS A 66 -5.17 -8.31 -0.23
C LYS A 66 -5.71 -8.89 1.08
N GLU A 67 -6.80 -9.65 1.03
CA GLU A 67 -7.35 -10.35 2.21
C GLU A 67 -6.33 -11.35 2.79
N GLU A 68 -5.65 -12.10 1.93
CA GLU A 68 -4.60 -13.02 2.34
C GLU A 68 -3.36 -12.31 2.88
N GLU A 69 -2.94 -11.20 2.27
CA GLU A 69 -1.87 -10.35 2.76
C GLU A 69 -2.19 -9.82 4.17
N GLU A 70 -3.41 -9.33 4.40
CA GLU A 70 -3.86 -8.88 5.71
C GLU A 70 -3.82 -10.02 6.74
N ARG A 71 -4.28 -11.22 6.37
CA ARG A 71 -4.25 -12.41 7.23
C ARG A 71 -2.81 -12.78 7.62
N LEU A 72 -1.90 -12.81 6.65
CA LEU A 72 -0.47 -13.10 6.86
C LEU A 72 0.21 -12.01 7.71
N SER A 73 -0.10 -10.74 7.44
CA SER A 73 0.40 -9.59 8.20
C SER A 73 -0.05 -9.65 9.66
N LYS A 74 -1.33 -9.96 9.92
CA LYS A 74 -1.87 -10.19 11.27
C LYS A 74 -1.14 -11.35 11.98
N ARG A 75 -0.93 -12.47 11.30
CA ARG A 75 -0.18 -13.63 11.84
C ARG A 75 1.27 -13.26 12.17
N ARG A 76 1.97 -12.56 11.28
CA ARG A 76 3.34 -12.08 11.50
C ARG A 76 3.40 -11.17 12.73
N LYS A 77 2.48 -10.20 12.86
CA LYS A 77 2.40 -9.31 14.03
C LYS A 77 2.17 -10.07 15.33
N ALA A 78 1.31 -11.09 15.34
CA ALA A 78 1.09 -11.92 16.52
C ALA A 78 2.36 -12.69 16.94
N LEU A 79 3.10 -13.25 15.97
CA LEU A 79 4.38 -13.92 16.24
C LEU A 79 5.44 -12.94 16.76
N GLN A 80 5.52 -11.74 16.18
CA GLN A 80 6.42 -10.68 16.63
C GLN A 80 6.12 -10.28 18.09
N ASN A 81 4.86 -10.03 18.41
CA ASN A 81 4.45 -9.69 19.78
C ASN A 81 4.78 -10.81 20.78
N ARG A 82 4.57 -12.07 20.40
CA ARG A 82 4.93 -13.23 21.22
C ARG A 82 6.44 -13.31 21.45
N TYR A 83 7.23 -13.13 20.38
CA TYR A 83 8.69 -13.11 20.46
C TYR A 83 9.19 -11.99 21.39
N ASP A 84 8.68 -10.77 21.21
CA ASP A 84 9.07 -9.61 22.02
C ASP A 84 8.64 -9.77 23.48
N GLY A 85 7.47 -10.37 23.75
CA GLY A 85 7.04 -10.71 25.10
C GLY A 85 7.98 -11.68 25.81
N ILE A 86 8.39 -12.77 25.13
CA ILE A 86 9.33 -13.76 25.67
C ILE A 86 10.72 -13.13 25.88
N LYS A 87 11.17 -12.30 24.94
CA LYS A 87 12.44 -11.56 25.05
C LYS A 87 12.42 -10.58 26.22
N GLY A 88 11.31 -9.87 26.43
CA GLY A 88 11.09 -8.99 27.56
C GLY A 88 11.11 -9.73 28.90
N TYR A 89 10.44 -10.88 28.99
CA TYR A 89 10.52 -11.75 30.17
C TYR A 89 11.96 -12.16 30.49
N MET A 90 12.73 -12.59 29.49
CA MET A 90 14.14 -12.95 29.66
C MET A 90 14.99 -11.76 30.14
N LYS A 91 14.72 -10.55 29.65
CA LYS A 91 15.36 -9.32 30.14
C LYS A 91 15.07 -9.10 31.63
N VAL A 92 13.79 -9.13 32.03
CA VAL A 92 13.38 -8.97 33.44
C VAL A 92 14.01 -10.05 34.33
N MET A 93 14.08 -11.30 33.87
CA MET A 93 14.73 -12.38 34.60
C MET A 93 16.22 -12.09 34.86
N LEU A 94 16.95 -11.58 33.86
CA LEU A 94 18.37 -11.20 34.01
C LEU A 94 18.53 -10.00 34.97
N GLU A 95 17.68 -8.98 34.84
CA GLU A 95 17.68 -7.79 35.70
C GLU A 95 17.40 -8.14 37.16
N SER A 96 16.34 -8.91 37.45
CA SER A 96 15.97 -9.36 38.79
C SER A 96 17.01 -10.29 39.42
N SER A 97 17.78 -11.00 38.60
CA SER A 97 18.91 -11.83 39.07
C SER A 97 20.20 -11.04 39.30
N GLY A 98 20.22 -9.74 39.02
CA GLY A 98 21.43 -8.91 39.05
C GLY A 98 22.48 -9.27 38.01
N LYS A 99 22.12 -10.05 36.97
CA LYS A 99 23.07 -10.57 35.96
C LYS A 99 22.95 -9.79 34.66
N GLN A 100 24.04 -9.12 34.28
CA GLN A 100 24.13 -8.41 32.99
C GLN A 100 24.47 -9.34 31.81
N LYS A 101 25.08 -10.51 32.07
CA LYS A 101 25.36 -11.55 31.07
C LYS A 101 25.14 -12.94 31.67
N VAL A 102 24.70 -13.88 30.84
CA VAL A 102 24.60 -15.31 31.18
C VAL A 102 24.99 -16.17 29.98
N ASN A 103 25.73 -17.24 30.24
CA ASN A 103 25.94 -18.32 29.27
C ASN A 103 24.86 -19.37 29.56
N ALA A 104 23.90 -19.54 28.65
CA ALA A 104 22.81 -20.51 28.72
C ALA A 104 23.07 -21.64 27.72
N GLY A 105 23.90 -22.61 28.11
CA GLY A 105 24.31 -23.71 27.24
C GLY A 105 25.03 -23.20 25.99
N LEU A 106 24.38 -23.33 24.83
CA LEU A 106 24.90 -22.90 23.54
C LEU A 106 24.80 -21.38 23.30
N PHE A 107 24.01 -20.66 24.10
CA PHE A 107 23.71 -19.25 23.86
C PHE A 107 24.40 -18.33 24.88
N LYS A 108 24.98 -17.23 24.40
CA LYS A 108 25.48 -16.15 25.25
C LYS A 108 24.48 -15.00 25.23
N ILE A 109 23.81 -14.77 26.35
CA ILE A 109 22.80 -13.72 26.50
C ILE A 109 23.42 -12.58 27.30
N ARG A 110 23.23 -11.34 26.84
CA ARG A 110 23.67 -10.14 27.56
C ARG A 110 22.63 -9.03 27.42
N ILE A 111 22.50 -8.23 28.46
CA ILE A 111 21.82 -6.94 28.36
C ILE A 111 22.85 -5.94 27.82
N GLN A 112 22.45 -5.23 26.77
CA GLN A 112 23.27 -4.18 26.17
C GLN A 112 22.52 -2.86 26.34
N LYS A 113 23.23 -1.79 26.70
CA LYS A 113 22.67 -0.45 26.68
C LYS A 113 22.30 -0.09 25.24
N SER A 114 21.06 0.36 25.03
CA SER A 114 20.64 0.97 23.78
C SER A 114 21.52 2.18 23.48
N ASN A 115 21.68 2.50 22.19
CA ASN A 115 22.24 3.79 21.81
C ASN A 115 21.37 4.91 22.41
N PRO A 116 21.97 6.03 22.83
CA PRO A 116 21.21 7.16 23.33
C PRO A 116 20.13 7.55 22.32
N SER A 117 18.87 7.51 22.76
CA SER A 117 17.73 8.03 22.01
C SER A 117 17.37 9.39 22.58
N LEU A 118 17.17 10.39 21.72
CA LEU A 118 16.64 11.68 22.13
C LEU A 118 15.13 11.55 22.37
N GLU A 119 14.70 11.84 23.58
CA GLU A 119 13.30 12.03 23.90
C GLU A 119 12.99 13.53 23.83
N VAL A 120 12.11 13.93 22.92
CA VAL A 120 11.66 15.32 22.82
C VAL A 120 10.55 15.54 23.85
N ILE A 121 10.92 16.13 24.99
CA ILE A 121 9.99 16.40 26.10
C ILE A 121 9.06 17.57 25.76
N ASP A 122 9.62 18.67 25.25
CA ASP A 122 8.84 19.81 24.76
C ASP A 122 9.44 20.33 23.44
N PRO A 123 8.78 20.10 22.30
CA PRO A 123 9.21 20.62 21.01
C PRO A 123 9.35 22.15 20.99
N LYS A 124 8.63 22.90 21.83
CA LYS A 124 8.66 24.38 21.83
C LYS A 124 9.99 24.92 22.34
N LEU A 125 10.57 24.27 23.36
CA LEU A 125 11.86 24.66 23.95
C LEU A 125 13.06 24.33 23.07
N ILE A 126 12.89 23.51 22.03
CA ILE A 126 13.96 23.17 21.09
C ILE A 126 14.34 24.42 20.28
N PRO A 127 15.63 24.82 20.25
CA PRO A 127 16.09 25.93 19.42
C PRO A 127 15.72 25.72 17.94
N ASN A 128 15.36 26.80 17.25
CA ASN A 128 14.99 26.74 15.83
C ASN A 128 16.10 26.15 14.93
N ALA A 129 17.36 26.20 15.36
CA ALA A 129 18.49 25.57 14.67
C ALA A 129 18.34 24.04 14.50
N TYR A 130 17.53 23.38 15.34
CA TYR A 130 17.25 21.93 15.28
C TYR A 130 15.84 21.63 14.78
N LYS A 131 15.07 22.65 14.37
CA LYS A 131 13.74 22.49 13.79
C LYS A 131 13.85 22.65 12.28
N ILE A 132 13.20 21.76 11.55
CA ILE A 132 13.02 21.92 10.12
C ILE A 132 11.74 22.76 9.93
N PRO A 133 11.82 23.98 9.37
CA PRO A 133 10.63 24.76 9.05
C PRO A 133 9.73 23.96 8.10
N GLN A 134 8.47 23.75 8.48
CA GLN A 134 7.48 23.17 7.58
C GLN A 134 6.63 24.29 7.00
N ASP A 135 6.48 24.28 5.68
CA ASP A 135 5.56 25.20 5.02
C ASP A 135 4.12 24.95 5.51
N PRO A 136 3.29 26.01 5.58
CA PRO A 136 1.90 25.87 5.97
C PRO A 136 1.19 24.87 5.04
N LYS A 137 0.59 23.85 5.65
CA LYS A 137 -0.11 22.81 4.90
C LYS A 137 -1.37 23.40 4.27
N ILE A 138 -1.47 23.30 2.95
CA ILE A 138 -2.63 23.75 2.18
C ILE A 138 -3.84 22.88 2.55
N ASP A 139 -4.91 23.51 3.03
CA ASP A 139 -6.21 22.85 3.22
C ASP A 139 -6.99 22.87 1.91
N SER A 140 -6.66 21.92 1.04
CA SER A 140 -7.30 21.78 -0.27
C SER A 140 -8.80 21.49 -0.19
N LYS A 141 -9.31 20.94 0.91
CA LYS A 141 -10.75 20.62 1.07
C LYS A 141 -11.56 21.88 1.34
N SER A 142 -11.11 22.71 2.27
CA SER A 142 -11.76 23.98 2.58
C SER A 142 -11.70 24.94 1.38
N ILE A 143 -10.55 24.98 0.69
CA ILE A 143 -10.39 25.73 -0.58
C ILE A 143 -11.38 25.24 -1.65
N LEU A 144 -11.50 23.93 -1.86
CA LEU A 144 -12.42 23.37 -2.85
C LEU A 144 -13.88 23.74 -2.53
N ALA A 145 -14.28 23.70 -1.26
CA ALA A 145 -15.63 24.10 -0.83
C ALA A 145 -15.88 25.60 -1.05
N ALA A 146 -14.93 26.45 -0.68
CA ALA A 146 -14.99 27.89 -0.87
C ALA A 146 -15.11 28.28 -2.36
N VAL A 147 -14.26 27.68 -3.21
CA VAL A 147 -14.28 27.92 -4.66
C VAL A 147 -15.58 27.44 -5.30
N LYS A 148 -16.14 26.30 -4.85
CA LYS A 148 -17.47 25.83 -5.28
C LYS A 148 -18.62 26.76 -4.84
N ASN A 149 -18.46 27.43 -3.70
CA ASN A 149 -19.44 28.40 -3.19
C ASN A 149 -19.29 29.81 -3.80
N GLY A 150 -18.38 29.97 -4.78
CA GLY A 150 -18.20 31.21 -5.54
C GLY A 150 -17.10 32.14 -5.01
N GLU A 151 -16.32 31.74 -4.01
CA GLU A 151 -15.16 32.51 -3.56
C GLU A 151 -14.00 32.38 -4.56
N LYS A 152 -13.38 33.52 -4.91
CA LYS A 152 -12.18 33.54 -5.74
C LYS A 152 -10.96 33.48 -4.83
N ILE A 153 -10.22 32.37 -4.91
CA ILE A 153 -8.96 32.16 -4.19
C ILE A 153 -7.83 32.17 -5.22
N ASP A 154 -6.92 33.14 -5.10
CA ASP A 154 -5.75 33.23 -5.97
C ASP A 154 -4.85 32.00 -5.81
N GLY A 155 -4.31 31.49 -6.92
CA GLY A 155 -3.45 30.30 -6.94
C GLY A 155 -4.18 28.96 -7.06
N VAL A 156 -5.51 28.96 -7.20
CA VAL A 156 -6.32 27.74 -7.37
C VAL A 156 -7.19 27.85 -8.62
N ARG A 157 -7.23 26.79 -9.42
CA ARG A 157 -8.13 26.67 -10.58
C ARG A 157 -9.10 25.52 -10.36
N LEU A 158 -10.39 25.78 -10.49
CA LEU A 158 -11.40 24.74 -10.52
C LEU A 158 -11.34 24.02 -11.87
N VAL A 159 -11.23 22.71 -11.84
CA VAL A 159 -11.13 21.83 -13.02
C VAL A 159 -12.34 20.90 -12.97
N GLU A 160 -13.35 21.17 -13.80
CA GLU A 160 -14.64 20.44 -13.82
C GLU A 160 -14.80 19.52 -15.04
N ASP A 161 -13.85 19.56 -15.97
CA ASP A 161 -13.82 18.80 -17.22
C ASP A 161 -13.25 17.38 -17.06
N LYS A 162 -12.83 16.99 -15.85
CA LYS A 162 -12.33 15.63 -15.57
C LYS A 162 -13.48 14.63 -15.56
N GLN A 163 -13.55 13.81 -16.59
CA GLN A 163 -14.40 12.63 -16.64
C GLN A 163 -13.62 11.40 -16.16
N HIS A 164 -14.31 10.45 -15.54
CA HIS A 164 -13.73 9.17 -15.13
C HIS A 164 -14.61 8.03 -15.63
N LEU A 165 -13.97 6.92 -16.01
CA LEU A 165 -14.68 5.69 -16.37
C LEU A 165 -15.28 5.07 -15.10
N VAL A 166 -16.55 4.68 -15.17
CA VAL A 166 -17.26 3.97 -14.10
C VAL A 166 -17.70 2.62 -14.62
N ILE A 167 -17.32 1.54 -13.94
CA ILE A 167 -17.76 0.17 -14.22
C ILE A 167 -18.56 -0.32 -13.00
N SER A 168 -19.88 -0.20 -13.09
CA SER A 168 -20.85 -0.61 -12.07
C SER A 168 -21.11 -2.11 -12.11
#